data_AF-A0A957ZT82-F1
#
_entry.id   AF-A0A957ZT82-F1
#
_cell.length_a   1.000
_cell.length_b   1.000
_cell.length_c   1.000
_cell.angle_alpha   90.00
_cell.angle_beta   90.00
_cell.angle_gamma   90.00
#
_symmetry.space_group_name_H-M   'P 1'
#
loop_
_entity.id
_entity.type
_entity.pdbx_description
1 polymer ?
#
loop_
_entity_poly.entity_id
_entity_poly.type
_entity_poly.pdbx_seq_one_letter_code
_entity_poly.pdbx_strand_id
1 'polypeptide(L)' 'MRILLDMNLSPTWVPVFARHGFEALHWSEVGDARAPDTEIMVWARSHGYVVFTHDLDFGAMLAATGAEGPSVIQIRTNDT' A
#
# COMPACT_ATOMS: atom_id res chain seq x y z
N MET A 1 -3.28 7.52 10.86
CA MET A 1 -2.99 6.37 9.97
C MET A 1 -2.28 6.90 8.74
N ARG A 2 -1.19 6.28 8.32
CA ARG A 2 -0.41 6.64 7.12
C ARG A 2 -0.64 5.58 6.05
N ILE A 3 -0.93 5.98 4.82
CA ILE A 3 -1.35 5.08 3.74
C ILE A 3 -0.33 5.12 2.61
N LEU A 4 0.18 3.96 2.24
CA LEU A 4 1.04 3.80 1.07
C LEU A 4 0.21 3.14 -0.02
N LEU A 5 -0.03 3.87 -1.10
CA LEU A 5 -0.71 3.34 -2.27
C LEU A 5 0.28 2.53 -3.09
N ASP A 6 -0.13 1.31 -3.39
CA ASP A 6 0.57 0.42 -4.30
C ASP A 6 0.69 1.02 -5.72
N MET A 7 1.73 0.62 -6.46
CA MET A 7 2.08 1.11 -7.79
C MET A 7 0.97 0.89 -8.82
N ASN A 8 0.13 -0.13 -8.62
CA ASN A 8 -0.97 -0.46 -9.52
C ASN A 8 -2.24 0.40 -9.29
N LEU A 9 -2.21 1.34 -8.33
CA LEU A 9 -3.30 2.26 -8.05
C LEU A 9 -3.01 3.66 -8.61
N SER A 10 -4.06 4.41 -8.91
CA SER A 10 -3.88 5.77 -9.39
C SER A 10 -3.40 6.70 -8.26
N PRO A 11 -2.36 7.52 -8.48
CA PRO A 11 -1.94 8.55 -7.53
C PRO A 11 -3.04 9.57 -7.19
N THR A 12 -4.10 9.64 -8.00
CA THR A 12 -5.27 10.50 -7.76
C THR A 12 -6.01 10.19 -6.45
N TRP A 13 -5.77 9.03 -5.85
CA TRP A 13 -6.29 8.67 -4.53
C TRP A 13 -5.55 9.37 -3.37
N VAL A 14 -4.30 9.79 -3.55
CA VAL A 14 -3.54 10.54 -2.52
C VAL A 14 -4.31 11.76 -2.02
N PRO A 15 -4.78 12.69 -2.89
CA PRO A 15 -5.57 13.83 -2.43
C PRO A 15 -6.94 13.42 -1.87
N VAL A 16 -7.51 12.27 -2.26
CA VAL A 16 -8.76 11.77 -1.66
C VAL A 16 -8.53 11.46 -0.19
N PHE A 17 -7.48 10.72 0.15
CA PHE A 17 -7.11 10.41 1.52
C PHE A 17 -6.76 11.67 2.33
N ALA A 18 -6.00 12.59 1.72
CA ALA A 18 -5.62 13.84 2.37
C ALA A 18 -6.83 14.69 2.76
N ARG A 19 -7.86 14.79 1.90
CA ARG A 19 -9.13 15.49 2.21
C ARG A 19 -9.87 14.90 3.41
N HIS A 20 -9.64 13.62 3.71
CA HIS A 20 -10.22 12.94 4.87
C HIS A 20 -9.26 12.89 6.07
N GLY A 21 -8.16 13.64 6.05
CA GLY A 21 -7.23 13.76 7.17
C GLY A 21 -6.23 12.60 7.30
N PHE A 22 -6.08 11.77 6.25
CA PHE A 22 -5.08 10.71 6.21
C PHE A 22 -3.84 11.16 5.44
N GLU A 23 -2.66 10.93 6.01
CA GLU A 23 -1.42 11.06 5.28
C GLU A 23 -1.32 9.90 4.28
N ALA A 24 -1.10 10.22 3.01
CA ALA A 24 -1.01 9.23 1.94
C ALA A 24 0.15 9.55 0.99
N LEU A 25 0.84 8.52 0.53
CA LEU A 25 1.87 8.60 -0.50
C LEU A 25 1.62 7.50 -1.54
N HIS A 26 1.98 7.76 -2.79
CA HIS A 26 2.01 6.72 -3.82
C HIS A 26 3.43 6.16 -3.93
N TRP A 27 3.58 4.84 -4.15
CA TRP A 27 4.91 4.20 -4.21
C TRP A 27 5.86 4.88 -5.19
N SER A 28 5.37 5.41 -6.32
CA SER A 28 6.18 6.12 -7.32
C SER A 28 6.86 7.40 -6.81
N GLU A 29 6.46 7.94 -5.67
CA GLU A 29 7.08 9.13 -5.07
C GLU A 29 8.23 8.79 -4.12
N VAL A 30 8.28 7.54 -3.64
CA VAL A 30 9.19 7.12 -2.56
C VAL A 30 10.10 5.95 -2.92
N GLY A 31 9.84 5.24 -4.02
CA GLY A 31 10.60 4.06 -4.42
C GLY A 31 10.63 3.82 -5.93
N ASP A 32 11.34 2.76 -6.33
CA ASP A 32 11.46 2.36 -7.74
C ASP A 32 10.13 1.75 -8.22
N ALA A 33 9.65 2.18 -9.39
CA ALA A 33 8.45 1.62 -10.01
C ALA A 33 8.54 0.11 -10.32
N ARG A 34 9.76 -0.45 -10.33
CA ARG A 34 10.05 -1.87 -10.54
C ARG A 34 10.38 -2.62 -9.25
N ALA A 35 10.27 -1.97 -8.09
CA ALA A 35 10.53 -2.62 -6.82
C ALA A 35 9.58 -3.81 -6.62
N PRO A 36 10.07 -4.95 -6.10
CA PRO A 36 9.22 -6.08 -5.76
C PRO A 36 8.34 -5.75 -4.53
N ASP A 37 7.20 -6.43 -4.39
CA ASP A 37 6.27 -6.22 -3.27
C ASP A 37 6.92 -6.37 -1.89
N THR A 38 7.95 -7.24 -1.79
CA THR A 38 8.75 -7.42 -0.57
C THR A 38 9.42 -6.12 -0.13
N GLU A 39 9.94 -5.33 -1.07
CA GLU A 39 10.58 -4.05 -0.79
C GLU A 39 9.55 -3.02 -0.34
N ILE A 40 8.40 -2.95 -1.03
CA ILE A 40 7.28 -2.08 -0.67
C ILE A 40 6.82 -2.38 0.76
N MET A 41 6.70 -3.66 1.12
CA MET A 41 6.27 -4.10 2.45
C MET A 41 7.29 -3.81 3.54
N VAL A 42 8.58 -3.99 3.26
CA VAL A 42 9.67 -3.60 4.17
C VAL A 42 9.68 -2.09 4.39
N TRP A 43 9.55 -1.31 3.31
CA TRP A 43 9.50 0.15 3.40
C TRP A 43 8.29 0.61 4.21
N ALA A 44 7.09 0.10 3.89
CA ALA A 44 5.86 0.46 4.59
C ALA A 44 5.94 0.14 6.08
N ARG A 45 6.44 -1.04 6.44
CA ARG A 45 6.67 -1.41 7.84
C ARG A 45 7.63 -0.48 8.54
N SER A 46 8.77 -0.18 7.90
CA SER A 46 9.83 0.64 8.51
C SER A 46 9.39 2.09 8.75
N HIS A 47 8.45 2.58 7.95
CA HIS A 47 7.92 3.94 8.04
C HIS A 47 6.53 4.02 8.72
N GLY A 48 5.98 2.90 9.18
CA GLY A 48 4.67 2.88 9.85
C GLY A 48 3.48 3.17 8.93
N TYR A 49 3.56 2.77 7.66
CA TYR A 49 2.49 2.86 6.69
C TYR A 49 1.69 1.57 6.59
N VAL A 50 0.41 1.72 6.30
CA VAL A 50 -0.50 0.67 5.84
C VAL A 50 -0.42 0.59 4.33
N VAL A 51 -0.23 -0.61 3.76
CA VAL A 51 -0.27 -0.78 2.30
C VAL A 51 -1.71 -0.84 1.84
N PHE A 52 -2.05 -0.04 0.83
CA PHE A 52 -3.35 0.01 0.19
C PHE A 52 -3.20 -0.46 -1.26
N THR A 53 -3.83 -1.59 -1.61
CA THR A 53 -3.57 -2.30 -2.88
C THR A 53 -4.82 -3.00 -3.42
N HIS A 54 -4.84 -3.29 -4.72
CA HIS A 54 -5.78 -4.26 -5.31
C HIS A 54 -5.20 -5.68 -5.43
N ASP A 55 -3.87 -5.80 -5.31
CA ASP A 55 -3.12 -7.03 -5.52
C ASP A 55 -3.31 -8.01 -4.36
N LEU A 56 -3.45 -9.28 -4.69
CA LEU A 56 -3.60 -10.37 -3.72
C LEU A 56 -2.29 -10.74 -3.05
N ASP A 57 -1.16 -10.44 -3.67
CA ASP A 57 0.15 -10.95 -3.24
C ASP A 57 0.60 -10.31 -1.93
N PHE A 58 0.24 -9.06 -1.64
CA PHE A 58 0.54 -8.40 -0.36
C PHE A 58 -0.09 -9.09 0.84
N GLY A 59 -1.38 -9.44 0.75
CA GLY A 59 -2.10 -10.14 1.81
C GLY A 59 -1.57 -11.57 2.00
N ALA A 60 -1.30 -12.26 0.88
CA ALA A 60 -0.70 -13.59 0.90
C ALA A 60 0.69 -13.58 1.54
N MET A 61 1.52 -12.58 1.25
CA MET A 61 2.86 -12.45 1.79
C MET A 61 2.85 -12.15 3.30
N LEU A 62 1.93 -11.30 3.77
CA LEU A 62 1.76 -11.06 5.20
C LEU A 62 1.39 -12.36 5.94
N ALA A 63 0.44 -13.13 5.39
CA ALA A 63 0.04 -14.42 5.96
C ALA A 63 1.17 -15.47 5.94
N ALA A 64 1.91 -15.57 4.83
CA ALA A 64 2.98 -16.54 4.66
C ALA A 64 4.17 -16.31 5.61
N THR A 65 4.45 -15.05 5.95
CA THR A 65 5.57 -14.69 6.84
C THR A 65 5.18 -14.74 8.32
N GLY A 66 3.89 -14.74 8.64
CA GLY A 66 3.40 -14.60 10.02
C GLY A 66 3.81 -13.26 10.67
N ALA A 67 4.16 -12.26 9.85
CA ALA A 67 4.59 -10.97 10.35
C ALA A 67 3.42 -10.16 10.91
N GLU A 68 3.68 -9.36 11.95
CA GLU A 68 2.68 -8.46 12.54
C GLU A 68 2.38 -7.23 11.66
N GLY A 69 3.17 -7.01 10.60
CA GLY A 69 2.96 -5.89 9.70
C GLY A 69 3.87 -5.84 8.48
N PRO A 70 3.67 -4.84 7.59
CA PRO A 70 2.71 -3.75 7.76
C PRO A 70 1.26 -4.25 7.62
N SER A 71 0.30 -3.50 8.14
CA SER A 71 -1.10 -3.79 7.84
C SER A 71 -1.37 -3.60 6.34
N VAL A 72 -2.27 -4.42 5.79
CA VAL A 72 -2.68 -4.36 4.39
C VAL A 72 -4.18 -4.09 4.31
N ILE A 73 -4.57 -3.07 3.55
CA ILE A 73 -5.96 -2.83 3.15
C ILE A 73 -6.06 -3.22 1.68
N GLN A 74 -6.71 -4.34 1.43
CA GLN A 74 -6.99 -4.81 0.07
C GLN A 74 -8.35 -4.28 -0.38
N ILE A 75 -8.38 -3.53 -1.48
CA ILE A 75 -9.63 -3.06 -2.07
C ILE A 75 -10.13 -4.00 -3.15
N ARG A 76 -11.44 -4.19 -3.17
CA ARG A 76 -12.16 -4.88 -4.24
C ARG A 76 -13.33 -4.03 -4.65
N THR A 77 -13.33 -3.60 -5.89
CA THR A 77 -14.47 -2.95 -6.54
C THR A 77 -14.99 -3.89 -7.62
N ASN A 78 -16.30 -3.98 -7.78
CA ASN A 78 -16.86 -4.63 -8.98
C ASN A 78 -16.66 -3.68 -10.17
N ASP A 79 -16.28 -4.25 -11.31
CA ASP A 79 -16.52 -3.60 -12.61
C ASP A 79 -18.04 -3.58 -12.81
N THR A 80 -18.68 -2.44 -12.59
CA THR A 80 -20.07 -2.17 -13.03
C THR A 80 -20.07 -1.30 -14.26
#